data_AF-A0A2K9AQ43-F1
#
_entry.id   AF-A0A2K9AQ43-F1
#
_cell.length_a   1.000
_cell.length_b   1.000
_cell.length_c   1.000
_cell.angle_alpha   90.00
_cell.angle_beta   90.00
_cell.angle_gamma   90.00
#
_symmetry.space_group_name_H-M   'P 1'
#
loop_
_entity.id
_entity.type
_entity.pdbx_description
1 polymer ?
#
loop_
_entity_poly.entity_id
_entity_poly.type
_entity_poly.pdbx_seq_one_letter_code
_entity_poly.pdbx_strand_id
1 'polypeptide(L)'
;MDNNKDIIEFEDLFKEEIKKRNEPPKPENIMKYIQTLITYVVIMFFLGGVIFLLVQSIPDANKTYTKDELIMEYIASDISGVALMTPTMFDLYDQNYAGYVDSLYSYQGYEIVYNTSNPYISDLLLITDNQGNIIGFNDQIFLSIYDGSANQREFWDQASTLEIIRYQHNEQTLPNFIFTTDIEMIENEATGVTPFYSALYQFVLYAILLAAILIFMKNDVVYDFNQFKTMKSQWFIILVTGYLYVILANYISSFLSMALSNALSIPVSESVNQMTIVRMLNSNGIVFIVLSAVLIGPIVEELVFRKSIFGLIKNNTIAILVSSIIFGAIHLTAEASFAEALINGISYFAMGLVFGFIYIKNQRNIMAPIAVHILVNLISVVGSILFF
;
A
#
# COMPACT_ATOMS: atom_id res chain seq x y z
N MET A 1 -24.25 38.34 58.25
CA MET A 1 -23.24 38.46 57.19
C MET A 1 -22.37 37.23 57.32
N ASP A 2 -22.73 36.16 56.63
CA ASP A 2 -21.92 34.95 56.58
C ASP A 2 -21.07 35.04 55.30
N ASN A 3 -19.77 35.24 55.48
CA ASN A 3 -18.81 35.52 54.43
C ASN A 3 -18.07 34.21 54.13
N ASN A 4 -18.78 33.23 53.56
CA ASN A 4 -18.15 32.04 53.03
C ASN A 4 -17.55 32.39 51.67
N LYS A 5 -16.28 32.82 51.66
CA LYS A 5 -15.50 32.92 50.44
C LYS A 5 -15.07 31.52 50.06
N ASP A 6 -15.78 30.90 49.14
CA ASP A 6 -15.34 29.68 48.48
C ASP A 6 -13.95 29.92 47.88
N ILE A 7 -12.96 29.16 48.36
CA ILE A 7 -11.60 29.16 47.84
C ILE A 7 -11.66 28.34 46.55
N ILE A 8 -11.64 29.02 45.40
CA ILE A 8 -11.54 28.37 44.10
C ILE A 8 -10.08 27.94 43.92
N GLU A 9 -9.80 26.63 43.88
CA GLU A 9 -8.45 26.14 43.61
C GLU A 9 -8.07 26.40 42.13
N PHE A 10 -6.78 26.63 41.86
CA PHE A 10 -6.29 26.86 40.50
C PHE A 10 -6.69 25.75 39.53
N GLU A 11 -6.79 24.52 40.03
CA GLU A 11 -7.25 23.36 39.26
C GLU A 11 -8.75 23.41 38.94
N ASP A 12 -9.58 24.07 39.74
CA ASP A 12 -11.02 24.25 39.48
C ASP A 12 -11.28 25.22 38.33
N LEU A 13 -10.40 26.22 38.12
CA LEU A 13 -10.43 27.12 36.95
C LEU A 13 -10.20 26.36 35.63
N PHE A 14 -9.46 25.26 35.65
CA PHE A 14 -9.24 24.41 34.47
C PHE A 14 -10.22 23.25 34.39
N LYS A 15 -10.90 22.83 35.46
CA LYS A 15 -11.87 21.72 35.41
C LYS A 15 -13.06 22.01 34.50
N GLU A 16 -13.58 23.24 34.45
CA GLU A 16 -14.64 23.61 33.51
C GLU A 16 -14.12 23.73 32.07
N GLU A 17 -12.91 24.25 31.87
CA GLU A 17 -12.27 24.28 30.56
C GLU A 17 -11.96 22.87 30.03
N ILE A 18 -11.49 21.97 30.90
CA ILE A 18 -11.24 20.55 30.61
C ILE A 18 -12.56 19.81 30.40
N LYS A 19 -13.63 20.11 31.15
CA LYS A 19 -14.98 19.56 30.91
C LYS A 19 -15.52 19.99 29.55
N LYS A 20 -15.42 21.27 29.19
CA LYS A 20 -15.81 21.79 27.86
C LYS A 20 -14.97 21.20 26.73
N ARG A 21 -13.67 20.95 26.96
CA ARG A 21 -12.78 20.25 26.00
C ARG A 21 -13.14 18.77 25.83
N ASN A 22 -13.70 18.15 26.86
CA ASN A 22 -14.16 16.75 26.88
C ASN A 22 -15.64 16.58 26.48
N GLU A 23 -16.39 17.65 26.19
CA GLU A 23 -17.73 17.51 25.64
C GLU A 23 -17.62 16.89 24.25
N PRO A 24 -18.18 15.69 24.01
CA PRO A 24 -18.16 15.09 22.69
C PRO A 24 -18.85 16.05 21.72
N PRO A 25 -18.32 16.19 20.48
CA PRO A 25 -18.96 17.05 19.48
C PRO A 25 -20.44 16.70 19.37
N LYS A 26 -21.29 17.72 19.36
CA LYS A 26 -22.74 17.56 19.37
C LYS A 26 -23.17 16.55 18.28
N PRO A 27 -23.92 15.48 18.62
CA PRO A 27 -24.47 14.50 17.68
C PRO A 27 -25.38 15.11 16.59
N GLU A 28 -25.66 16.41 16.68
CA GLU A 28 -26.69 17.15 15.95
C GLU A 28 -26.42 17.35 14.45
N ASN A 29 -25.45 16.65 13.86
CA ASN A 29 -25.19 16.71 12.41
C ASN A 29 -24.85 15.33 11.82
N ILE A 30 -25.58 14.27 12.18
CA ILE A 30 -25.45 12.94 11.54
C ILE A 30 -25.44 13.03 10.00
N MET A 31 -26.25 13.93 9.45
CA MET A 31 -26.35 14.14 8.00
C MET A 31 -25.01 14.50 7.35
N LYS A 32 -24.19 15.34 7.99
CA LYS A 32 -22.89 15.75 7.41
C LYS A 32 -21.92 14.56 7.27
N TYR A 33 -21.97 13.61 8.21
CA TYR A 33 -21.14 12.41 8.17
C TYR A 33 -21.63 11.46 7.06
N ILE A 34 -22.94 11.28 6.93
CA ILE A 34 -23.53 10.50 5.82
C ILE A 34 -23.17 11.14 4.48
N GLN A 35 -23.33 12.46 4.35
CA GLN A 35 -22.96 13.21 3.14
C GLN A 35 -21.47 13.06 2.81
N THR A 36 -20.60 13.07 3.82
CA THR A 36 -19.15 12.84 3.63
C THR A 36 -18.88 11.44 3.10
N LEU A 37 -19.51 10.41 3.65
CA LEU A 37 -19.34 9.02 3.18
C LEU A 37 -19.90 8.83 1.75
N ILE A 38 -21.07 9.38 1.45
CA ILE A 38 -21.64 9.34 0.09
C ILE A 38 -20.71 10.08 -0.88
N THR A 39 -20.22 11.27 -0.50
CA THR A 39 -19.29 12.06 -1.32
C THR A 39 -18.01 11.28 -1.61
N TYR A 40 -17.46 10.60 -0.61
CA TYR A 40 -16.30 9.73 -0.77
C TYR A 40 -16.56 8.64 -1.83
N VAL A 41 -17.64 7.88 -1.68
CA VAL A 41 -17.97 6.80 -2.62
C VAL A 41 -18.23 7.34 -4.03
N VAL A 42 -19.03 8.40 -4.16
CA VAL A 42 -19.36 8.98 -5.48
C VAL A 42 -18.11 9.52 -6.17
N ILE A 43 -17.26 10.25 -5.46
CA ILE A 43 -16.06 10.83 -6.07
C ILE A 43 -15.05 9.73 -6.40
N MET A 44 -14.77 8.81 -5.49
CA MET A 44 -13.76 7.77 -5.72
C MET A 44 -14.13 6.84 -6.88
N PHE A 45 -15.38 6.40 -6.96
CA PHE A 45 -15.78 5.38 -7.94
C PHE A 45 -16.39 5.97 -9.23
N PHE A 46 -17.19 7.02 -9.15
CA PHE A 46 -17.83 7.60 -10.33
C PHE A 46 -16.99 8.71 -10.95
N LEU A 47 -16.68 9.76 -10.18
CA LEU A 47 -15.88 10.87 -10.70
C LEU A 47 -14.44 10.42 -11.02
N GLY A 48 -13.87 9.52 -10.21
CA GLY A 48 -12.58 8.88 -10.48
C GLY A 48 -12.55 8.22 -11.85
N GLY A 49 -13.54 7.39 -12.18
CA GLY A 49 -13.65 6.79 -13.52
C GLY A 49 -13.73 7.83 -14.65
N VAL A 50 -14.49 8.92 -14.45
CA VAL A 50 -14.57 10.01 -15.44
C VAL A 50 -13.23 10.72 -15.62
N ILE A 51 -12.56 11.11 -14.52
CA ILE A 51 -11.25 11.77 -14.57
C ILE A 51 -10.22 10.82 -15.20
N PHE A 52 -10.26 9.53 -14.89
CA PHE A 52 -9.37 8.54 -15.46
C PHE A 52 -9.52 8.47 -16.99
N LEU A 53 -10.75 8.42 -17.51
CA LEU A 53 -11.01 8.48 -18.95
C LEU A 53 -10.53 9.79 -19.60
N LEU A 54 -10.67 10.92 -18.89
CA LEU A 54 -10.13 12.20 -19.36
C LEU A 54 -8.60 12.18 -19.41
N VAL A 55 -7.95 11.60 -18.40
CA VAL A 55 -6.48 11.44 -18.37
C VAL A 55 -6.01 10.58 -19.53
N GLN A 56 -6.68 9.45 -19.80
CA GLN A 56 -6.38 8.60 -20.96
C GLN A 56 -6.55 9.31 -22.31
N SER A 57 -7.33 10.40 -22.38
CA SER A 57 -7.50 11.17 -23.62
C SER A 57 -6.36 12.17 -23.88
N ILE A 58 -5.47 12.40 -22.92
CA ILE A 58 -4.36 13.35 -23.06
C ILE A 58 -3.25 12.70 -23.89
N PRO A 59 -2.71 13.40 -24.92
CA PRO A 59 -1.52 12.95 -25.63
C PRO A 59 -0.38 12.65 -24.65
N ASP A 60 0.35 11.56 -24.86
CA ASP A 60 1.46 11.09 -24.00
C ASP A 60 1.06 10.58 -22.61
N ALA A 61 -0.22 10.59 -22.24
CA ALA A 61 -0.67 10.01 -20.98
C ALA A 61 -0.63 8.48 -20.97
N ASN A 62 -0.78 7.88 -22.15
CA ASN A 62 -0.77 6.44 -22.32
C ASN A 62 0.59 5.98 -22.81
N LYS A 63 1.09 4.89 -22.21
CA LYS A 63 2.24 4.13 -22.69
C LYS A 63 1.75 2.77 -23.16
N THR A 64 2.15 2.39 -24.36
CA THR A 64 2.02 1.01 -24.83
C THR A 64 3.27 0.25 -24.40
N TYR A 65 3.05 -0.76 -23.57
CA TYR A 65 4.07 -1.68 -23.11
C TYR A 65 4.27 -2.74 -24.18
N THR A 66 5.52 -2.90 -24.62
CA THR A 66 5.88 -3.98 -25.52
C THR A 66 5.69 -5.32 -24.81
N LYS A 67 5.61 -6.41 -25.58
CA LYS A 67 5.47 -7.76 -24.99
C LYS A 67 6.67 -8.14 -24.12
N ASP A 68 7.87 -7.67 -24.47
CA ASP A 68 9.07 -7.84 -23.65
C ASP A 68 8.94 -7.11 -22.31
N GLU A 69 8.47 -5.85 -22.32
CA GLU A 69 8.29 -5.10 -21.09
C GLU A 69 7.17 -5.69 -20.23
N LEU A 70 6.13 -6.26 -20.84
CA LEU A 70 5.06 -6.92 -20.11
C LEU A 70 5.55 -8.14 -19.32
N ILE A 71 6.56 -8.88 -19.82
CA ILE A 71 7.19 -9.93 -19.03
C ILE A 71 7.74 -9.34 -17.72
N MET A 72 8.45 -8.21 -17.80
CA MET A 72 9.00 -7.54 -16.61
C MET A 72 7.88 -7.09 -15.66
N GLU A 73 6.76 -6.55 -16.19
CA GLU A 73 5.60 -6.17 -15.37
C GLU A 73 4.97 -7.36 -14.64
N TYR A 74 4.76 -8.48 -15.33
CA TYR A 74 4.18 -9.67 -14.73
C TYR A 74 5.10 -10.26 -13.67
N ILE A 75 6.40 -10.41 -13.96
CA ILE A 75 7.39 -10.88 -12.98
C ILE A 75 7.46 -9.94 -11.77
N ALA A 76 7.43 -8.62 -11.96
CA ALA A 76 7.45 -7.66 -10.86
C ALA A 76 6.24 -7.83 -9.91
N SER A 77 5.10 -8.27 -10.43
CA SER A 77 3.85 -8.45 -9.68
C SER A 77 3.61 -9.87 -9.15
N ASP A 78 4.32 -10.87 -9.67
CA ASP A 78 4.12 -12.28 -9.32
C ASP A 78 5.41 -12.91 -8.78
N ILE A 79 5.40 -13.25 -7.49
CA ILE A 79 6.53 -13.91 -6.83
C ILE A 79 6.78 -15.32 -7.41
N SER A 80 5.73 -15.94 -7.94
CA SER A 80 5.75 -17.29 -8.53
C SER A 80 6.43 -17.32 -9.91
N GLY A 81 6.58 -16.14 -10.52
CA GLY A 81 6.97 -15.96 -11.91
C GLY A 81 8.45 -16.23 -12.19
N VAL A 82 8.70 -16.89 -13.31
CA VAL A 82 10.01 -16.97 -13.97
C VAL A 82 9.88 -16.76 -15.47
N ALA A 83 10.82 -16.02 -16.04
CA ALA A 83 10.91 -15.81 -17.48
C ALA A 83 12.34 -15.95 -17.99
N LEU A 84 12.46 -16.21 -19.28
CA LEU A 84 13.75 -16.18 -19.98
C LEU A 84 13.76 -15.01 -20.94
N MET A 85 14.78 -14.16 -20.80
CA MET A 85 14.99 -13.00 -21.66
C MET A 85 16.41 -13.03 -22.20
N THR A 86 16.65 -12.51 -23.40
CA THR A 86 18.03 -12.29 -23.84
C THR A 86 18.62 -11.13 -23.02
N PRO A 87 19.94 -11.08 -22.79
CA PRO A 87 20.57 -9.98 -22.06
C PRO A 87 20.16 -8.61 -22.60
N THR A 88 20.11 -8.45 -23.92
CA THR A 88 19.69 -7.19 -24.56
C THR A 88 18.23 -6.81 -24.26
N MET A 89 17.32 -7.79 -24.13
CA MET A 89 15.92 -7.52 -23.79
C MET A 89 15.78 -7.15 -22.31
N PHE A 90 16.51 -7.83 -21.42
CA PHE A 90 16.51 -7.54 -19.99
C PHE A 90 17.13 -6.17 -19.68
N ASP A 91 18.33 -5.89 -20.19
CA ASP A 91 19.07 -4.63 -19.99
C ASP A 91 18.32 -3.39 -20.49
N LEU A 92 17.31 -3.56 -21.36
CA LEU A 92 16.49 -2.46 -21.85
C LEU A 92 15.52 -1.92 -20.78
N TYR A 93 15.11 -2.78 -19.84
CA TYR A 93 14.04 -2.50 -18.89
C TYR A 93 14.47 -2.64 -17.42
N ASP A 94 15.57 -3.33 -17.12
CA ASP A 94 16.07 -3.63 -15.76
C ASP A 94 15.96 -2.45 -14.79
N GLN A 95 16.41 -1.26 -15.18
CA GLN A 95 16.40 -0.06 -14.34
C GLN A 95 14.99 0.39 -13.95
N ASN A 96 14.00 0.17 -14.81
CA ASN A 96 12.60 0.55 -14.52
C ASN A 96 11.95 -0.38 -13.49
N TYR A 97 12.47 -1.59 -13.32
CA TYR A 97 11.94 -2.63 -12.44
C TYR A 97 12.91 -3.00 -11.29
N ALA A 98 13.96 -2.19 -11.12
CA ALA A 98 14.96 -2.38 -10.07
C ALA A 98 14.30 -2.50 -8.69
N GLY A 99 14.77 -3.46 -7.90
CA GLY A 99 14.22 -3.80 -6.59
C GLY A 99 13.07 -4.80 -6.60
N TYR A 100 12.35 -4.96 -7.72
CA TYR A 100 11.27 -5.95 -7.87
C TYR A 100 11.64 -7.12 -8.80
N VAL A 101 12.44 -6.85 -9.82
CA VAL A 101 12.87 -7.84 -10.81
C VAL A 101 14.39 -7.86 -10.90
N ASP A 102 14.96 -9.05 -10.98
CA ASP A 102 16.40 -9.24 -11.17
C ASP A 102 16.67 -10.46 -12.07
N SER A 103 17.91 -10.58 -12.56
CA SER A 103 18.40 -11.78 -13.23
C SER A 103 19.24 -12.62 -12.28
N LEU A 104 18.86 -13.88 -12.10
CA LEU A 104 19.56 -14.80 -11.20
C LEU A 104 20.86 -15.34 -11.81
N TYR A 105 20.81 -15.69 -13.09
CA TYR A 105 21.89 -16.37 -13.80
C TYR A 105 21.66 -16.30 -15.32
N SER A 106 22.75 -16.18 -16.09
CA SER A 106 22.71 -16.28 -17.56
C SER A 106 22.98 -17.72 -17.99
N TYR A 107 21.96 -18.39 -18.53
CA TYR A 107 22.05 -19.75 -19.07
C TYR A 107 21.90 -19.77 -20.59
N GLN A 108 22.93 -20.25 -21.30
CA GLN A 108 22.94 -20.38 -22.77
C GLN A 108 22.51 -19.11 -23.54
N GLY A 109 22.87 -17.93 -23.04
CA GLY A 109 22.55 -16.64 -23.66
C GLY A 109 21.16 -16.08 -23.31
N TYR A 110 20.51 -16.63 -22.28
CA TYR A 110 19.29 -16.11 -21.70
C TYR A 110 19.48 -15.83 -20.20
N GLU A 111 19.01 -14.68 -19.76
CA GLU A 111 18.85 -14.29 -18.37
C GLU A 111 17.63 -15.00 -17.76
N ILE A 112 17.80 -15.58 -16.58
CA ILE A 112 16.73 -16.15 -15.78
C ILE A 112 16.15 -15.04 -14.91
N VAL A 113 15.06 -14.45 -15.39
CA VAL A 113 14.41 -13.29 -14.81
C VAL A 113 13.37 -13.74 -13.78
N TYR A 114 13.40 -13.14 -12.60
CA TYR A 114 12.55 -13.53 -11.48
C TYR A 114 12.18 -12.34 -10.58
N ASN A 115 11.18 -12.53 -9.72
CA ASN A 115 10.81 -11.55 -8.71
C ASN A 115 11.78 -11.62 -7.51
N THR A 116 12.38 -10.50 -7.13
CA THR A 116 13.38 -10.42 -6.03
C THR A 116 12.86 -10.91 -4.67
N SER A 117 11.53 -10.94 -4.49
CA SER A 117 10.87 -11.43 -3.28
C SER A 117 10.61 -12.94 -3.31
N ASN A 118 11.00 -13.67 -4.37
CA ASN A 118 10.92 -15.14 -4.41
C ASN A 118 11.93 -15.75 -3.41
N PRO A 119 11.46 -16.45 -2.37
CA PRO A 119 12.34 -16.91 -1.30
C PRO A 119 13.05 -18.23 -1.61
N TYR A 120 12.73 -18.89 -2.73
CA TYR A 120 13.16 -20.26 -3.02
C TYR A 120 14.14 -20.36 -4.19
N ILE A 121 14.01 -19.50 -5.20
CA ILE A 121 14.69 -19.65 -6.48
C ILE A 121 16.23 -19.69 -6.34
N SER A 122 16.81 -18.83 -5.49
CA SER A 122 18.24 -18.79 -5.25
C SER A 122 18.74 -20.08 -4.62
N ASP A 123 18.08 -20.56 -3.57
CA ASP A 123 18.44 -21.80 -2.89
C ASP A 123 18.26 -23.04 -3.79
N LEU A 124 17.31 -22.97 -4.72
CA LEU A 124 16.99 -24.06 -5.63
C LEU A 124 17.96 -24.17 -6.81
N LEU A 125 18.33 -23.03 -7.40
CA LEU A 125 19.08 -22.98 -8.65
C LEU A 125 20.57 -22.66 -8.47
N LEU A 126 20.96 -21.99 -7.40
CA LEU A 126 22.36 -21.67 -7.13
C LEU A 126 23.00 -22.70 -6.21
N ILE A 127 24.25 -23.04 -6.50
CA ILE A 127 25.07 -23.90 -5.63
C ILE A 127 25.97 -22.98 -4.83
N THR A 128 25.84 -22.99 -3.51
CA THR A 128 26.64 -22.17 -2.60
C THR A 128 27.64 -23.01 -1.79
N ASP A 129 28.78 -22.42 -1.44
CA ASP A 129 29.72 -23.01 -0.49
C ASP A 129 29.26 -22.82 0.97
N ASN A 130 30.01 -23.36 1.93
CA ASN A 130 29.71 -23.23 3.36
C ASN A 130 29.80 -21.77 3.88
N GLN A 131 30.36 -20.85 3.10
CA GLN A 131 30.41 -19.42 3.39
C GLN A 131 29.30 -18.62 2.67
N GLY A 132 28.45 -19.28 1.88
CA GLY A 132 27.37 -18.66 1.11
C GLY A 132 27.80 -18.07 -0.24
N ASN A 133 29.04 -18.31 -0.69
CA ASN A 133 29.47 -17.84 -2.01
C ASN A 133 28.88 -18.75 -3.09
N ILE A 134 28.39 -18.15 -4.18
CA ILE A 134 27.88 -18.89 -5.35
C ILE A 134 29.08 -19.54 -6.07
N ILE A 135 29.10 -20.87 -6.11
CA ILE A 135 30.15 -21.69 -6.72
C ILE A 135 29.65 -22.49 -7.94
N GLY A 136 28.34 -22.46 -8.21
CA GLY A 136 27.77 -23.14 -9.37
C GLY A 136 26.28 -22.89 -9.54
N PHE A 137 25.71 -23.53 -10.55
CA PHE A 137 24.30 -23.45 -10.92
C PHE A 137 23.77 -24.86 -11.19
N ASN A 138 22.53 -25.14 -10.79
CA ASN A 138 21.92 -26.45 -10.90
C ASN A 138 21.15 -26.59 -12.22
N ASP A 139 21.89 -26.86 -13.30
CA ASP A 139 21.34 -27.06 -14.65
C ASP A 139 20.20 -28.08 -14.67
N GLN A 140 20.34 -29.19 -13.93
CA GLN A 140 19.36 -30.26 -13.93
C GLN A 140 18.01 -29.79 -13.35
N ILE A 141 18.04 -29.06 -12.24
CA ILE A 141 16.81 -28.51 -11.66
C ILE A 141 16.23 -27.42 -12.56
N PHE A 142 17.05 -26.53 -13.09
CA PHE A 142 16.59 -25.49 -14.02
C PHE A 142 15.91 -26.10 -15.25
N LEU A 143 16.53 -27.07 -15.91
CA LEU A 143 15.95 -27.73 -17.08
C LEU A 143 14.65 -28.48 -16.72
N SER A 144 14.52 -29.02 -15.50
CA SER A 144 13.27 -29.64 -15.05
C SER A 144 12.09 -28.66 -14.98
N ILE A 145 12.33 -27.35 -14.86
CA ILE A 145 11.27 -26.35 -14.91
C ILE A 145 10.63 -26.32 -16.30
N TYR A 146 11.37 -26.59 -17.38
CA TYR A 146 10.90 -26.49 -18.76
C TYR A 146 10.76 -27.85 -19.48
N ASP A 147 10.76 -28.96 -18.74
CA ASP A 147 10.87 -30.33 -19.29
C ASP A 147 9.62 -30.84 -20.03
N GLY A 148 8.41 -30.37 -19.69
CA GLY A 148 7.17 -30.73 -20.39
C GLY A 148 6.70 -32.19 -20.22
N SER A 149 7.39 -32.99 -19.40
CA SER A 149 7.04 -34.38 -19.10
C SER A 149 6.55 -34.54 -17.65
N ALA A 150 6.29 -35.78 -17.22
CA ALA A 150 5.94 -36.08 -15.83
C ALA A 150 7.03 -35.72 -14.80
N ASN A 151 8.25 -35.40 -15.26
CA ASN A 151 9.35 -34.93 -14.41
C ASN A 151 9.41 -33.40 -14.31
N GLN A 152 8.47 -32.68 -14.94
CA GLN A 152 8.41 -31.24 -14.85
C GLN A 152 8.26 -30.80 -13.40
N ARG A 153 9.06 -29.81 -13.01
CA ARG A 153 8.92 -29.16 -11.72
C ARG A 153 7.84 -28.10 -11.80
N GLU A 154 6.77 -28.31 -11.04
CA GLU A 154 5.65 -27.37 -10.93
C GLU A 154 5.73 -26.45 -9.71
N PHE A 155 6.63 -26.73 -8.76
CA PHE A 155 6.72 -25.95 -7.52
C PHE A 155 8.16 -25.55 -7.19
N TRP A 156 8.30 -24.32 -6.71
CA TRP A 156 9.56 -23.77 -6.23
C TRP A 156 10.07 -24.49 -4.99
N ASP A 157 9.16 -25.04 -4.17
CA ASP A 157 9.45 -25.68 -2.91
C ASP A 157 9.03 -27.16 -2.89
N GLN A 158 9.44 -27.89 -1.85
CA GLN A 158 9.10 -29.31 -1.70
C GLN A 158 7.68 -29.54 -1.15
N ALA A 159 7.11 -28.55 -0.45
CA ALA A 159 5.79 -28.68 0.15
C ALA A 159 4.66 -28.34 -0.84
N SER A 160 5.00 -28.06 -2.11
CA SER A 160 4.04 -27.74 -3.19
C SER A 160 3.17 -26.53 -2.84
N THR A 161 3.84 -25.47 -2.38
CA THR A 161 3.21 -24.27 -1.83
C THR A 161 3.21 -23.14 -2.84
N LEU A 162 4.35 -22.91 -3.48
CA LEU A 162 4.49 -21.89 -4.50
C LEU A 162 4.68 -22.53 -5.87
N GLU A 163 3.63 -22.48 -6.67
CA GLU A 163 3.64 -22.94 -8.05
C GLU A 163 4.64 -22.13 -8.89
N ILE A 164 5.21 -22.73 -9.94
CA ILE A 164 6.09 -22.04 -10.88
C ILE A 164 5.24 -21.54 -12.04
N ILE A 165 5.14 -20.22 -12.18
CA ILE A 165 4.47 -19.60 -13.32
C ILE A 165 5.51 -19.18 -14.34
N ARG A 166 5.39 -19.67 -15.59
CA ARG A 166 6.38 -19.45 -16.65
C ARG A 166 5.84 -18.42 -17.63
N TYR A 167 6.47 -17.25 -17.69
CA TYR A 167 6.03 -16.17 -18.57
C TYR A 167 6.85 -16.12 -19.86
N GLN A 168 6.14 -16.02 -20.99
CA GLN A 168 6.74 -15.82 -22.32
C GLN A 168 5.79 -15.02 -23.21
N HIS A 169 6.26 -14.51 -24.35
CA HIS A 169 5.38 -13.95 -25.37
C HIS A 169 5.54 -14.63 -26.74
N ASN A 170 4.48 -14.56 -27.54
CA ASN A 170 4.35 -15.29 -28.81
C ASN A 170 5.30 -14.88 -29.95
N GLU A 171 6.16 -13.89 -29.71
CA GLU A 171 7.16 -13.39 -30.68
C GLU A 171 8.59 -13.65 -30.20
N GLN A 172 8.78 -14.23 -29.01
CA GLN A 172 10.11 -14.57 -28.51
C GLN A 172 10.73 -15.70 -29.32
N THR A 173 12.03 -15.59 -29.55
CA THR A 173 12.81 -16.77 -29.93
C THR A 173 13.09 -17.57 -28.67
N LEU A 174 12.51 -18.77 -28.59
CA LEU A 174 12.67 -19.63 -27.42
C LEU A 174 13.94 -20.49 -27.54
N PRO A 175 14.62 -20.76 -26.41
CA PRO A 175 15.66 -21.77 -26.36
C PRO A 175 15.14 -23.17 -26.73
N ASN A 176 15.97 -23.97 -27.39
CA ASN A 176 15.64 -25.33 -27.82
C ASN A 176 15.41 -26.33 -26.68
N PHE A 177 15.66 -25.94 -25.43
CA PHE A 177 15.46 -26.77 -24.24
C PHE A 177 14.09 -26.55 -23.57
N ILE A 178 13.25 -25.66 -24.11
CA ILE A 178 11.89 -25.48 -23.63
C ILE A 178 10.98 -26.51 -24.31
N PHE A 179 10.52 -27.48 -23.55
CA PHE A 179 9.65 -28.56 -24.02
C PHE A 179 8.23 -28.49 -23.44
N THR A 180 8.03 -27.72 -22.37
CA THR A 180 6.72 -27.53 -21.74
C THR A 180 5.78 -26.66 -22.56
N THR A 181 4.48 -26.96 -22.46
CA THR A 181 3.39 -26.10 -22.95
C THR A 181 2.70 -25.34 -21.82
N ASP A 182 3.12 -25.55 -20.57
CA ASP A 182 2.60 -24.89 -19.38
C ASP A 182 3.28 -23.52 -19.20
N ILE A 183 2.83 -22.57 -20.02
CA ILE A 183 3.40 -21.24 -20.18
C ILE A 183 2.27 -20.22 -20.24
N GLU A 184 2.36 -19.19 -19.40
CA GLU A 184 1.53 -18.00 -19.48
C GLU A 184 2.00 -17.13 -20.66
N MET A 185 1.30 -17.30 -21.78
CA MET A 185 1.64 -16.66 -23.05
C MET A 185 1.04 -15.27 -23.17
N ILE A 186 1.91 -14.27 -23.27
CA ILE A 186 1.56 -12.89 -23.56
C ILE A 186 1.39 -12.73 -25.07
N GLU A 187 0.16 -12.53 -25.51
CA GLU A 187 -0.15 -12.45 -26.94
C GLU A 187 -0.22 -11.03 -27.48
N ASN A 188 -0.50 -10.06 -26.60
CA ASN A 188 -0.85 -8.70 -26.96
C ASN A 188 -0.02 -7.69 -26.16
N GLU A 189 0.28 -6.57 -26.78
CA GLU A 189 0.74 -5.37 -26.06
C GLU A 189 -0.38 -4.83 -25.17
N ALA A 190 -0.01 -4.18 -24.07
CA ALA A 190 -0.97 -3.53 -23.18
C ALA A 190 -0.72 -2.03 -23.19
N THR A 191 -1.80 -1.24 -23.10
CA THR A 191 -1.69 0.20 -22.97
C THR A 191 -2.19 0.62 -21.60
N GLY A 192 -1.34 1.29 -20.84
CA GLY A 192 -1.62 1.79 -19.50
C GLY A 192 -1.36 3.28 -19.38
N VAL A 193 -1.86 3.89 -18.31
CA VAL A 193 -1.53 5.28 -17.98
C VAL A 193 -0.14 5.33 -17.39
N THR A 194 0.71 6.23 -17.89
CA THR A 194 2.08 6.39 -17.41
C THR A 194 2.10 6.79 -15.92
N PRO A 195 3.18 6.46 -15.18
CA PRO A 195 3.29 6.79 -13.76
C PRO A 195 3.10 8.29 -13.44
N PHE A 196 3.56 9.19 -14.31
CA PHE A 196 3.35 10.64 -14.15
C PHE A 196 1.85 10.99 -14.15
N TYR A 197 1.11 10.50 -15.14
CA TYR A 197 -0.31 10.81 -15.28
C TYR A 197 -1.16 10.08 -14.24
N SER A 198 -0.73 8.91 -13.76
CA SER A 198 -1.31 8.23 -12.60
C SER A 198 -1.14 9.06 -11.32
N ALA A 199 0.04 9.66 -11.10
CA ALA A 199 0.28 10.56 -9.97
C ALA A 199 -0.57 11.83 -10.06
N LEU A 200 -0.67 12.41 -11.26
CA LEU A 200 -1.52 13.58 -11.52
C LEU A 200 -3.00 13.25 -11.30
N TYR A 201 -3.47 12.11 -11.80
CA TYR A 201 -4.83 11.61 -11.60
C TYR A 201 -5.15 11.50 -10.10
N GLN A 202 -4.29 10.83 -9.34
CA GLN A 202 -4.45 10.65 -7.89
C GLN A 202 -4.52 12.00 -7.16
N PHE A 203 -3.62 12.93 -7.49
CA PHE A 203 -3.61 14.27 -6.92
C PHE A 203 -4.88 15.05 -7.20
N VAL A 204 -5.33 15.08 -8.47
CA VAL A 204 -6.56 15.80 -8.87
C VAL A 204 -7.77 15.19 -8.18
N LEU A 205 -7.89 13.87 -8.15
CA LEU A 205 -8.99 13.16 -7.51
C LEU A 205 -9.06 13.49 -6.01
N TYR A 206 -7.94 13.37 -5.29
CA TYR A 206 -7.89 13.65 -3.85
C TYR A 206 -8.05 15.14 -3.53
N ALA A 207 -7.58 16.06 -4.39
CA ALA A 207 -7.80 17.49 -4.22
C ALA A 207 -9.29 17.86 -4.35
N ILE A 208 -9.98 17.32 -5.36
CA ILE A 208 -11.44 17.49 -5.53
C ILE A 208 -12.19 16.87 -4.35
N LEU A 209 -11.80 15.66 -3.95
CA LEU A 209 -12.39 14.95 -2.82
C LEU A 209 -12.25 15.74 -1.51
N LEU A 210 -11.06 16.25 -1.20
CA LEU A 210 -10.83 17.09 -0.03
C LEU A 210 -11.71 18.34 -0.08
N ALA A 211 -11.74 19.05 -1.21
CA ALA A 211 -12.56 20.24 -1.37
C ALA A 211 -14.06 19.93 -1.14
N ALA A 212 -14.56 18.82 -1.68
CA ALA A 212 -15.95 18.40 -1.51
C ALA A 212 -16.28 18.01 -0.06
N ILE A 213 -15.41 17.25 0.62
CA ILE A 213 -15.58 16.87 2.02
C ILE A 213 -15.58 18.10 2.94
N LEU A 214 -14.71 19.07 2.66
CA LEU A 214 -14.61 20.30 3.47
C LEU A 214 -15.88 21.15 3.43
N ILE A 215 -16.73 21.04 2.40
CA ILE A 215 -18.06 21.70 2.37
C ILE A 215 -18.88 21.30 3.60
N PHE A 216 -18.81 20.04 4.01
CA PHE A 216 -19.56 19.50 5.14
C PHE A 216 -18.77 19.55 6.46
N MET A 217 -17.44 19.38 6.39
CA MET A 217 -16.60 19.14 7.58
C MET A 217 -15.75 20.33 8.02
N LYS A 218 -15.73 21.46 7.29
CA LYS A 218 -14.87 22.62 7.62
C LYS A 218 -15.03 23.08 9.07
N ASN A 219 -16.25 23.15 9.59
CA ASN A 219 -16.48 23.61 10.96
C ASN A 219 -15.88 22.66 12.00
N ASP A 220 -15.96 21.35 11.77
CA ASP A 220 -15.35 20.35 12.65
C ASP A 220 -13.82 20.42 12.58
N VAL A 221 -13.27 20.56 11.38
CA VAL A 221 -11.82 20.71 11.16
C VAL A 221 -11.31 21.97 11.86
N VAL A 222 -11.97 23.11 11.69
CA VAL A 222 -11.58 24.37 12.34
C VAL A 222 -11.69 24.27 13.86
N TYR A 223 -12.75 23.64 14.37
CA TYR A 223 -12.93 23.42 15.80
C TYR A 223 -11.78 22.57 16.37
N ASP A 224 -11.53 21.40 15.79
CA ASP A 224 -10.49 20.48 16.23
C ASP A 224 -9.10 21.12 16.12
N PHE A 225 -8.85 21.91 15.08
CA PHE A 225 -7.60 22.66 14.89
C PHE A 225 -7.39 23.76 15.94
N ASN A 226 -8.46 24.45 16.34
CA ASN A 226 -8.36 25.44 17.40
C ASN A 226 -8.11 24.78 18.75
N GLN A 227 -8.75 23.65 19.05
CA GLN A 227 -8.47 22.85 20.25
C GLN A 227 -7.01 22.36 20.25
N PHE A 228 -6.56 21.82 19.13
CA PHE A 228 -5.20 21.36 18.89
C PHE A 228 -4.15 22.43 19.22
N LYS A 229 -4.38 23.69 18.82
CA LYS A 229 -3.45 24.81 19.08
C LYS A 229 -3.28 25.11 20.57
N THR A 230 -4.23 24.71 21.42
CA THR A 230 -4.12 24.91 22.87
C THR A 230 -3.27 23.83 23.55
N MET A 231 -2.98 22.72 22.86
CA MET A 231 -2.27 21.54 23.40
C MET A 231 -0.79 21.50 22.99
N LYS A 232 -0.15 22.67 22.79
CA LYS A 232 1.22 22.78 22.21
C LYS A 232 2.27 21.87 22.86
N SER A 233 2.23 21.71 24.18
CA SER A 233 3.18 20.88 24.92
C SER A 233 3.02 19.38 24.71
N GLN A 234 1.86 18.92 24.22
CA GLN A 234 1.56 17.50 24.07
C GLN A 234 1.85 16.96 22.65
N TRP A 235 2.08 17.84 21.67
CA TRP A 235 2.31 17.49 20.26
C TRP A 235 3.41 16.46 20.06
N PHE A 236 4.57 16.76 20.64
CA PHE A 236 5.73 15.89 20.52
C PHE A 236 5.40 14.49 21.07
N ILE A 237 4.71 14.41 22.20
CA ILE A 237 4.32 13.13 22.82
C ILE A 237 3.30 12.40 21.95
N ILE A 238 2.31 13.08 21.38
CA ILE A 238 1.31 12.47 20.49
C ILE A 238 1.99 11.90 19.24
N LEU A 239 2.89 12.65 18.60
CA LEU A 239 3.61 12.21 17.41
C LEU A 239 4.54 11.03 17.71
N VAL A 240 5.36 11.12 18.75
CA VAL A 240 6.29 10.05 19.13
C VAL A 240 5.52 8.79 19.54
N THR A 241 4.56 8.90 20.45
CA THR A 241 3.80 7.72 20.89
C THR A 241 2.92 7.15 19.78
N GLY A 242 2.33 7.99 18.92
CA GLY A 242 1.59 7.57 17.75
C GLY A 242 2.46 6.79 16.76
N TYR A 243 3.65 7.30 16.46
CA TYR A 243 4.60 6.61 15.60
C TYR A 243 5.09 5.29 16.21
N LEU A 244 5.34 5.24 17.52
CA LEU A 244 5.67 3.99 18.22
C LEU A 244 4.54 2.95 18.14
N TYR A 245 3.27 3.38 18.20
CA TYR A 245 2.15 2.46 17.99
C TYR A 245 2.11 1.91 16.56
N VAL A 246 2.43 2.73 15.56
CA VAL A 246 2.51 2.27 14.17
C VAL A 246 3.66 1.29 13.98
N ILE A 247 4.84 1.57 14.55
CA ILE A 247 5.97 0.62 14.53
C ILE A 247 5.56 -0.73 15.14
N LEU A 248 4.95 -0.71 16.32
CA LEU A 248 4.48 -1.93 16.98
C LEU A 248 3.45 -2.68 16.13
N ALA A 249 2.50 -1.95 15.54
CA ALA A 249 1.50 -2.52 14.65
C ALA A 249 2.14 -3.15 13.42
N ASN A 250 3.13 -2.51 12.80
CA ASN A 250 3.86 -3.08 11.66
C ASN A 250 4.60 -4.36 12.03
N TYR A 251 5.28 -4.43 13.18
CA TYR A 251 5.90 -5.68 13.63
C TYR A 251 4.88 -6.81 13.83
N ILE A 252 3.73 -6.50 14.45
CA ILE A 252 2.65 -7.48 14.62
C ILE A 252 2.09 -7.90 13.25
N SER A 253 1.88 -6.95 12.34
CA SER A 253 1.40 -7.20 10.99
C SER A 253 2.36 -8.09 10.21
N SER A 254 3.67 -7.82 10.23
CA SER A 254 4.67 -8.66 9.58
C SER A 254 4.68 -10.09 10.16
N PHE A 255 4.60 -10.23 11.48
CA PHE A 255 4.48 -11.55 12.10
C PHE A 255 3.21 -12.30 11.65
N LEU A 256 2.06 -11.62 11.63
CA LEU A 256 0.79 -12.22 11.18
C LEU A 256 0.80 -12.55 9.68
N SER A 257 1.40 -11.70 8.85
CA SER A 257 1.58 -11.91 7.42
C SER A 257 2.43 -13.15 7.17
N MET A 258 3.53 -13.29 7.89
CA MET A 258 4.39 -14.48 7.85
C MET A 258 3.67 -15.74 8.35
N ALA A 259 2.89 -15.63 9.44
CA ALA A 259 2.13 -16.77 9.95
C ALA A 259 1.05 -17.25 8.95
N LEU A 260 0.35 -16.31 8.31
CA LEU A 260 -0.64 -16.62 7.27
C LEU A 260 0.02 -17.14 5.99
N SER A 261 1.14 -16.55 5.59
CA SER A 261 1.96 -17.03 4.48
C SER A 261 2.36 -18.50 4.68
N ASN A 262 2.86 -18.87 5.86
CA ASN A 262 3.19 -20.26 6.18
C ASN A 262 1.97 -21.18 6.26
N ALA A 263 0.84 -20.68 6.76
CA ALA A 263 -0.38 -21.49 6.91
C ALA A 263 -1.10 -21.73 5.58
N LEU A 264 -1.04 -20.76 4.68
CA LEU A 264 -1.70 -20.77 3.38
C LEU A 264 -0.76 -21.10 2.23
N SER A 265 0.54 -21.26 2.52
CA SER A 265 1.52 -21.66 1.52
C SER A 265 1.69 -20.63 0.40
N ILE A 266 1.49 -19.34 0.72
CA ILE A 266 1.56 -18.22 -0.22
C ILE A 266 2.66 -17.27 0.25
N PRO A 267 3.66 -16.90 -0.56
CA PRO A 267 4.75 -16.02 -0.16
C PRO A 267 4.25 -14.60 0.08
N VAL A 268 4.96 -13.87 0.94
CA VAL A 268 4.67 -12.45 1.21
C VAL A 268 5.26 -11.60 0.09
N SER A 269 4.45 -10.76 -0.55
CA SER A 269 4.86 -9.72 -1.50
C SER A 269 4.62 -8.31 -0.96
N GLU A 270 5.23 -7.35 -1.65
CA GLU A 270 4.76 -5.97 -1.60
C GLU A 270 3.32 -5.86 -2.11
N SER A 271 2.48 -5.12 -1.39
CA SER A 271 1.10 -4.86 -1.85
C SER A 271 1.07 -4.07 -3.16
N VAL A 272 0.08 -4.32 -4.00
CA VAL A 272 -0.12 -3.62 -5.27
C VAL A 272 -0.24 -2.11 -5.07
N ASN A 273 -0.88 -1.69 -3.97
CA ASN A 273 -0.99 -0.28 -3.61
C ASN A 273 0.38 0.36 -3.33
N GLN A 274 1.24 -0.31 -2.56
CA GLN A 274 2.59 0.16 -2.27
C GLN A 274 3.46 0.20 -3.55
N MET A 275 3.42 -0.85 -4.38
CA MET A 275 4.11 -0.87 -5.67
C MET A 275 3.68 0.29 -6.56
N THR A 276 2.37 0.58 -6.63
CA THR A 276 1.84 1.69 -7.43
C THR A 276 2.36 3.04 -6.92
N ILE A 277 2.41 3.24 -5.60
CA ILE A 277 2.98 4.46 -5.00
C ILE A 277 4.46 4.61 -5.36
N VAL A 278 5.26 3.55 -5.20
CA VAL A 278 6.70 3.56 -5.53
C VAL A 278 6.94 3.87 -7.00
N ARG A 279 6.18 3.27 -7.92
CA ARG A 279 6.26 3.57 -9.36
C ARG A 279 5.97 5.03 -9.66
N MET A 280 4.97 5.63 -9.00
CA MET A 280 4.66 7.06 -9.15
C MET A 280 5.75 7.96 -8.57
N LEU A 281 6.41 7.54 -7.47
CA LEU A 281 7.54 8.26 -6.87
C LEU A 281 8.77 8.27 -7.80
N ASN A 282 9.01 7.17 -8.52
CA ASN A 282 10.09 7.03 -9.50
C ASN A 282 9.79 7.68 -10.87
N SER A 283 8.85 8.62 -10.89
CA SER A 283 8.47 9.37 -12.09
C SER A 283 8.66 10.87 -11.90
N ASN A 284 8.58 11.62 -13.01
CA ASN A 284 8.54 13.08 -12.95
C ASN A 284 7.30 13.63 -12.19
N GLY A 285 6.35 12.76 -11.81
CA GLY A 285 5.14 13.08 -11.06
C GLY A 285 5.31 13.04 -9.54
N ILE A 286 6.53 12.86 -9.03
CA ILE A 286 6.84 12.74 -7.59
C ILE A 286 6.15 13.80 -6.73
N VAL A 287 6.10 15.06 -7.17
CA VAL A 287 5.45 16.15 -6.41
C VAL A 287 3.95 15.90 -6.23
N PHE A 288 3.27 15.39 -7.26
CA PHE A 288 1.83 15.11 -7.18
C PHE A 288 1.54 13.98 -6.20
N ILE A 289 2.29 12.87 -6.29
CA ILE A 289 2.09 11.74 -5.39
C ILE A 289 2.51 12.05 -3.95
N VAL A 290 3.56 12.85 -3.73
CA VAL A 290 3.94 13.29 -2.37
C VAL A 290 2.82 14.16 -1.78
N LEU A 291 2.31 15.14 -2.53
CA LEU A 291 1.20 15.97 -2.05
C LEU A 291 -0.06 15.15 -1.76
N SER A 292 -0.39 14.19 -2.62
CA SER A 292 -1.58 13.36 -2.42
C SER A 292 -1.40 12.32 -1.32
N ALA A 293 -0.36 11.49 -1.34
CA ALA A 293 -0.18 10.38 -0.41
C ALA A 293 0.29 10.82 0.98
N VAL A 294 1.09 11.90 1.10
CA VAL A 294 1.64 12.34 2.39
C VAL A 294 0.76 13.37 3.07
N LEU A 295 0.05 14.23 2.32
CA LEU A 295 -0.73 15.33 2.90
C LEU A 295 -2.23 15.17 2.72
N ILE A 296 -2.71 15.18 1.47
CA ILE A 296 -4.16 15.26 1.19
C ILE A 296 -4.86 13.96 1.60
N GLY A 297 -4.26 12.81 1.28
CA GLY A 297 -4.75 11.46 1.56
C GLY A 297 -5.03 11.27 3.04
N PRO A 298 -4.02 11.41 3.92
CA PRO A 298 -4.23 11.33 5.37
C PRO A 298 -5.34 12.26 5.88
N ILE A 299 -5.44 13.50 5.39
CA ILE A 299 -6.53 14.40 5.81
C ILE A 299 -7.90 13.85 5.40
N VAL A 300 -8.06 13.46 4.14
CA VAL A 300 -9.30 12.89 3.60
C VAL A 300 -9.68 11.61 4.33
N GLU A 301 -8.74 10.69 4.47
CA GLU A 301 -8.95 9.37 5.05
C GLU A 301 -9.32 9.47 6.51
N GLU A 302 -8.65 10.29 7.31
CA GLU A 302 -9.03 10.46 8.72
C GLU A 302 -10.43 11.12 8.84
N LEU A 303 -10.77 12.10 7.99
CA LEU A 303 -12.12 12.70 7.99
C LEU A 303 -13.23 11.69 7.63
N VAL A 304 -12.96 10.80 6.69
CA VAL A 304 -13.90 9.75 6.27
C VAL A 304 -13.97 8.65 7.32
N PHE A 305 -12.85 8.01 7.62
CA PHE A 305 -12.82 6.79 8.42
C PHE A 305 -12.88 7.07 9.92
N ARG A 306 -12.29 8.15 10.44
CA ARG A 306 -12.39 8.46 11.86
C ARG A 306 -13.50 9.42 12.16
N LYS A 307 -13.51 10.62 11.56
CA LYS A 307 -14.50 11.63 11.93
C LYS A 307 -15.92 11.19 11.54
N SER A 308 -16.13 10.72 10.32
CA SER A 308 -17.47 10.39 9.82
C SER A 308 -18.00 9.05 10.34
N ILE A 309 -17.25 7.95 10.23
CA ILE A 309 -17.71 6.64 10.74
C ILE A 309 -17.91 6.66 12.26
N PHE A 310 -17.00 7.25 13.04
CA PHE A 310 -17.19 7.33 14.50
C PHE A 310 -18.32 8.29 14.88
N GLY A 311 -18.63 9.27 14.02
CA GLY A 311 -19.80 10.12 14.17
C GLY A 311 -21.13 9.37 14.06
N LEU A 312 -21.14 8.20 13.40
CA LEU A 312 -22.32 7.35 13.21
C LEU A 312 -22.41 6.20 14.22
N ILE A 313 -21.30 5.81 14.85
CA ILE A 313 -21.23 4.66 15.76
C ILE A 313 -20.93 5.12 17.18
N LYS A 314 -21.89 4.93 18.10
CA LYS A 314 -21.75 5.37 19.51
C LYS A 314 -20.70 4.58 20.30
N ASN A 315 -20.57 3.29 20.03
CA ASN A 315 -19.65 2.41 20.74
C ASN A 315 -18.24 2.52 20.14
N ASN A 316 -17.26 2.95 20.94
CA ASN A 316 -15.88 3.16 20.48
C ASN A 316 -15.24 1.89 19.90
N THR A 317 -15.44 0.74 20.53
CA THR A 317 -14.88 -0.53 20.07
C THR A 317 -15.45 -0.92 18.72
N ILE A 318 -16.77 -0.82 18.55
CA ILE A 318 -17.42 -1.11 17.26
C ILE A 318 -16.96 -0.11 16.20
N ALA A 319 -16.85 1.19 16.55
CA ALA A 319 -16.39 2.22 15.62
C ALA A 319 -14.96 1.94 15.14
N ILE A 320 -14.04 1.58 16.05
CA ILE A 320 -12.67 1.20 15.71
C ILE A 320 -12.67 -0.01 14.77
N LEU A 321 -13.38 -1.08 15.11
CA LEU A 321 -13.39 -2.31 14.31
C LEU A 321 -13.93 -2.06 12.89
N VAL A 322 -15.12 -1.45 12.78
CA VAL A 322 -15.76 -1.17 11.48
C VAL A 322 -14.89 -0.24 10.63
N SER A 323 -14.39 0.83 11.23
CA SER A 323 -13.53 1.80 10.55
C SER A 323 -12.22 1.19 10.05
N SER A 324 -11.61 0.30 10.84
CA SER A 324 -10.35 -0.37 10.48
C SER A 324 -10.53 -1.42 9.39
N ILE A 325 -11.63 -2.18 9.45
CA ILE A 325 -11.98 -3.15 8.41
C ILE A 325 -12.20 -2.45 7.07
N ILE A 326 -13.00 -1.39 7.04
CA ILE A 326 -13.26 -0.64 5.80
C ILE A 326 -11.97 0.02 5.31
N PHE A 327 -11.20 0.65 6.19
CA PHE A 327 -9.93 1.27 5.84
C PHE A 327 -8.95 0.26 5.23
N GLY A 328 -8.77 -0.92 5.83
CA GLY A 328 -7.92 -1.96 5.25
C GLY A 328 -8.44 -2.47 3.90
N ALA A 329 -9.74 -2.78 3.81
CA ALA A 329 -10.34 -3.35 2.62
C ALA A 329 -10.20 -2.47 1.37
N ILE A 330 -10.32 -1.14 1.50
CA ILE A 330 -10.21 -0.24 0.34
C ILE A 330 -8.79 -0.16 -0.24
N HIS A 331 -7.76 -0.48 0.52
CA HIS A 331 -6.38 -0.47 0.04
C HIS A 331 -6.00 -1.75 -0.71
N LEU A 332 -6.89 -2.75 -0.69
CA LEU A 332 -6.62 -4.10 -1.17
C LEU A 332 -7.49 -4.50 -2.35
N THR A 333 -8.15 -3.53 -2.99
CA THR A 333 -9.08 -3.80 -4.10
C THR A 333 -8.38 -4.18 -5.41
N ALA A 334 -7.06 -4.00 -5.49
CA ALA A 334 -6.26 -4.29 -6.68
C ALA A 334 -5.44 -5.59 -6.57
N GLU A 335 -5.51 -6.28 -5.44
CA GLU A 335 -4.82 -7.54 -5.20
C GLU A 335 -5.48 -8.68 -5.99
N ALA A 336 -4.70 -9.66 -6.46
CA ALA A 336 -5.19 -10.71 -7.37
C ALA A 336 -6.16 -11.69 -6.69
N SER A 337 -5.96 -11.94 -5.39
CA SER A 337 -6.79 -12.84 -4.61
C SER A 337 -7.08 -12.30 -3.21
N PHE A 338 -8.15 -12.79 -2.58
CA PHE A 338 -8.45 -12.45 -1.18
C PHE A 338 -7.35 -12.92 -0.21
N ALA A 339 -6.67 -14.03 -0.53
CA ALA A 339 -5.61 -14.58 0.30
C ALA A 339 -4.36 -13.67 0.26
N GLU A 340 -3.91 -13.27 -0.93
CA GLU A 340 -2.83 -12.29 -1.09
C GLU A 340 -3.20 -10.94 -0.48
N ALA A 341 -4.43 -10.47 -0.72
CA ALA A 341 -4.92 -9.24 -0.09
C ALA A 341 -4.80 -9.28 1.44
N LEU A 342 -5.11 -10.40 2.06
CA LEU A 342 -4.94 -10.53 3.50
C LEU A 342 -3.46 -10.57 3.86
N ILE A 343 -2.66 -11.43 3.24
CA ILE A 343 -1.23 -11.61 3.57
C ILE A 343 -0.44 -10.31 3.39
N ASN A 344 -0.59 -9.64 2.25
CA ASN A 344 0.16 -8.43 1.90
C ASN A 344 -0.44 -7.16 2.52
N GLY A 345 -1.70 -7.24 2.96
CA GLY A 345 -2.51 -6.09 3.38
C GLY A 345 -2.80 -5.94 4.87
N ILE A 346 -2.38 -6.88 5.74
CA ILE A 346 -2.65 -6.82 7.19
C ILE A 346 -2.20 -5.50 7.82
N SER A 347 -1.13 -4.90 7.32
CA SER A 347 -0.64 -3.59 7.77
C SER A 347 -1.70 -2.50 7.65
N TYR A 348 -2.52 -2.47 6.59
CA TYR A 348 -3.57 -1.48 6.43
C TYR A 348 -4.66 -1.61 7.49
N PHE A 349 -5.08 -2.84 7.82
CA PHE A 349 -6.04 -3.08 8.92
C PHE A 349 -5.47 -2.65 10.27
N ALA A 350 -4.20 -2.96 10.53
CA ALA A 350 -3.52 -2.58 11.77
C ALA A 350 -3.33 -1.06 11.89
N MET A 351 -2.99 -0.36 10.80
CA MET A 351 -2.96 1.10 10.75
C MET A 351 -4.35 1.69 11.01
N GLY A 352 -5.40 1.07 10.46
CA GLY A 352 -6.79 1.35 10.79
C GLY A 352 -7.05 1.37 12.29
N LEU A 353 -6.63 0.30 12.98
CA LEU A 353 -6.79 0.14 14.43
C LEU A 353 -5.99 1.20 15.20
N VAL A 354 -4.74 1.44 14.81
CA VAL A 354 -3.85 2.41 15.46
C VAL A 354 -4.40 3.83 15.36
N PHE A 355 -4.75 4.29 14.17
CA PHE A 355 -5.29 5.65 14.00
C PHE A 355 -6.66 5.79 14.69
N GLY A 356 -7.49 4.74 14.67
CA GLY A 356 -8.74 4.69 15.44
C GLY A 356 -8.52 4.82 16.94
N PHE A 357 -7.51 4.12 17.47
CA PHE A 357 -7.11 4.23 18.88
C PHE A 357 -6.57 5.62 19.21
N ILE A 358 -5.68 6.18 18.37
CA ILE A 358 -5.13 7.54 18.54
C ILE A 358 -6.27 8.57 18.56
N TYR A 359 -7.26 8.43 17.68
CA TYR A 359 -8.42 9.31 17.63
C TYR A 359 -9.21 9.30 18.95
N ILE A 360 -9.52 8.11 19.49
CA ILE A 360 -10.23 7.99 20.78
C ILE A 360 -9.38 8.50 21.95
N LYS A 361 -8.10 8.14 22.00
CA LYS A 361 -7.17 8.53 23.06
C LYS A 361 -7.00 10.04 23.16
N ASN A 362 -7.07 10.75 22.02
CA ASN A 362 -6.97 12.20 21.94
C ASN A 362 -8.34 12.88 21.88
N GLN A 363 -9.32 12.37 22.64
CA GLN A 363 -10.63 12.99 22.84
C GLN A 363 -11.39 13.27 21.54
N ARG A 364 -11.22 12.42 20.52
CA ARG A 364 -11.82 12.59 19.19
C ARG A 364 -11.43 13.89 18.46
N ASN A 365 -10.26 14.43 18.78
CA ASN A 365 -9.65 15.48 17.98
C ASN A 365 -9.02 14.87 16.72
N ILE A 366 -9.54 15.23 15.55
CA ILE A 366 -9.13 14.61 14.27
C ILE A 366 -7.69 14.94 13.87
N MET A 367 -7.15 16.02 14.39
CA MET A 367 -5.81 16.48 14.01
C MET A 367 -4.71 15.58 14.56
N ALA A 368 -4.96 14.87 15.66
CA ALA A 368 -4.00 13.93 16.24
C ALA A 368 -3.70 12.74 15.30
N PRO A 369 -4.69 11.96 14.84
CA PRO A 369 -4.42 10.89 13.89
C PRO A 369 -3.96 11.44 12.52
N ILE A 370 -4.48 12.58 12.04
CA ILE A 370 -3.98 13.22 10.80
C ILE A 370 -2.48 13.47 10.89
N ALA A 371 -2.00 14.10 11.97
CA ALA A 371 -0.58 14.44 12.10
C ALA A 371 0.31 13.20 12.19
N VAL A 372 -0.13 12.15 12.89
CA VAL A 372 0.61 10.88 12.96
C VAL A 372 0.61 10.17 11.60
N HIS A 373 -0.52 10.16 10.89
CA HIS A 373 -0.64 9.53 9.57
C HIS A 373 0.24 10.25 8.53
N ILE A 374 0.23 11.60 8.51
CA ILE A 374 1.16 12.40 7.68
C ILE A 374 2.62 12.05 8.00
N LEU A 375 2.97 11.96 9.29
CA LEU A 375 4.34 11.61 9.70
C LEU A 375 4.74 10.21 9.20
N VAL A 376 3.86 9.22 9.35
CA VAL A 376 4.10 7.84 8.91
C VAL A 376 4.29 7.77 7.41
N ASN A 377 3.40 8.40 6.63
CA ASN A 377 3.50 8.40 5.17
C ASN A 377 4.74 9.17 4.69
N LEU A 378 5.08 10.28 5.35
CA LEU A 378 6.31 11.02 5.05
C LEU A 378 7.55 10.15 5.26
N ILE A 379 7.64 9.44 6.39
CA ILE A 379 8.77 8.55 6.68
C ILE A 379 8.82 7.41 5.66
N SER A 380 7.66 6.81 5.32
CA SER A 380 7.58 5.75 4.32
C SER A 380 8.08 6.22 2.95
N VAL A 381 7.56 7.34 2.45
CA VAL A 381 7.94 7.91 1.14
C VAL A 381 9.41 8.32 1.10
N VAL A 382 9.93 8.95 2.16
CA VAL A 382 11.36 9.28 2.24
C VAL A 382 12.21 8.02 2.25
N GLY A 383 11.79 6.97 2.97
CA GLY A 383 12.43 5.66 2.91
C GLY A 383 12.45 5.08 1.50
N SER A 384 11.31 5.11 0.81
CA SER A 384 11.21 4.63 -0.57
C SER A 384 12.16 5.37 -1.51
N ILE A 385 12.30 6.69 -1.40
CA ILE A 385 13.20 7.48 -2.27
C ILE A 385 14.69 7.27 -1.95
N LEU A 386 15.02 6.91 -0.70
CA LEU A 386 16.41 6.78 -0.27
C LEU A 386 16.97 5.36 -0.44
N PHE A 387 16.10 4.35 -0.42
CA PHE A 387 16.49 2.94 -0.41
C PHE A 387 16.01 2.15 -1.64
N PHE A 388 15.18 2.74 -2.48
CA PHE A 388 14.82 2.30 -3.83
C PHE A 388 15.15 3.44 -4.80
#